data_AF-A0A2V9G7J8-F1
#
_entry.id   AF-A0A2V9G7J8-F1
#
_cell.length_a   1.000
_cell.length_b   1.000
_cell.length_c   1.000
_cell.angle_alpha   90.00
_cell.angle_beta   90.00
_cell.angle_gamma   90.00
#
_symmetry.space_group_name_H-M   'P 1'
#
loop_
_entity.id
_entity.type
_entity.pdbx_description
1 polymer ?
#
loop_
_entity_poly.entity_id
_entity_poly.type
_entity_poly.pdbx_seq_one_letter_code
_entity_poly.pdbx_strand_id
1 'polypeptide(L)'
;MSALPSGSGVAARLAPAKRKTRGFLHIVRHGVGPQAIYIVTYHWLDREDSGNHAERKERPGLGASALPKPVLAEGARALIELLERIGVDFHLREVRGALEDILRLGSANLPDLWLSDEEMLEKGLVEW
;
A
#
# COMPACT_ATOMS: atom_id res chain seq x y z
N MET A 1 -50.86 20.64 29.23
CA MET A 1 -49.39 20.68 29.40
C MET A 1 -48.80 19.62 28.48
N SER A 2 -48.11 20.03 27.43
CA SER A 2 -47.49 19.13 26.44
C SER A 2 -46.02 18.89 26.80
N ALA A 3 -45.58 17.63 26.81
CA ALA A 3 -44.17 17.27 26.78
C ALA A 3 -44.00 16.04 25.87
N LEU A 4 -43.26 16.23 24.78
CA LEU A 4 -42.93 15.23 23.77
C LEU A 4 -41.88 14.23 24.31
N PRO A 5 -41.81 13.00 23.77
CA PRO A 5 -40.75 12.05 24.09
C PRO A 5 -39.42 12.48 23.45
N SER A 6 -38.41 12.74 24.27
CA SER A 6 -37.03 12.95 23.81
C SER A 6 -36.42 11.64 23.34
N GLY A 7 -36.64 11.31 22.07
CA GLY A 7 -35.73 10.46 21.30
C GLY A 7 -34.78 11.36 20.51
N SER A 8 -33.47 11.27 20.76
CA SER A 8 -32.48 11.69 19.77
C SER A 8 -31.14 11.04 20.12
N GLY A 9 -30.72 10.12 19.25
CA GLY A 9 -29.43 9.45 19.34
C GLY A 9 -28.28 10.44 19.27
N VAL A 10 -27.19 10.09 19.96
CA VAL A 10 -25.89 10.70 19.72
C VAL A 10 -24.96 9.59 19.28
N ALA A 11 -24.67 9.67 17.99
CA ALA A 11 -23.73 8.89 17.23
C ALA A 11 -22.53 8.41 18.05
N ALA A 12 -22.29 7.09 18.01
CA ALA A 12 -20.94 6.58 18.15
C ALA A 12 -20.06 7.41 17.20
N ARG A 13 -19.12 8.17 17.76
CA ARG A 13 -18.11 8.90 17.00
C ARG A 13 -17.33 7.87 16.20
N LEU A 14 -17.79 7.60 14.97
CA LEU A 14 -16.97 7.03 13.92
C LEU A 14 -15.82 8.03 13.77
N ALA A 15 -14.67 7.66 14.32
CA ALA A 15 -13.42 8.33 14.01
C ALA A 15 -13.36 8.52 12.49
N PRO A 16 -12.88 9.67 11.97
CA PRO A 16 -12.69 9.82 10.54
C PRO A 16 -11.87 8.61 10.10
N ALA A 17 -12.45 7.76 9.24
CA ALA A 17 -11.69 6.66 8.65
C ALA A 17 -10.46 7.33 8.02
N LYS A 18 -9.28 7.07 8.59
CA LYS A 18 -8.03 7.64 8.12
C LYS A 18 -7.99 7.46 6.60
N ARG A 19 -7.63 8.53 5.88
CA ARG A 19 -7.68 8.54 4.41
C ARG A 19 -6.94 7.31 3.90
N LYS A 20 -7.70 6.32 3.43
CA LYS A 20 -7.15 5.17 2.74
C LYS A 20 -6.70 5.68 1.39
N THR A 21 -5.40 5.77 1.20
CA THR A 21 -4.82 6.28 -0.04
C THR A 21 -4.85 5.15 -1.07
N ARG A 22 -5.41 5.41 -2.26
CA ARG A 22 -5.38 4.43 -3.34
C ARG A 22 -3.94 4.19 -3.77
N GLY A 23 -3.55 2.92 -3.91
CA GLY A 23 -2.23 2.54 -4.41
C GLY A 23 -2.18 1.13 -4.96
N PHE A 24 -0.99 0.73 -5.41
CA PHE A 24 -0.70 -0.62 -5.91
C PHE A 24 0.71 -1.05 -5.50
N LEU A 25 0.96 -2.36 -5.41
CA LEU A 25 2.32 -2.89 -5.32
C LEU A 25 2.86 -3.14 -6.71
N HIS A 26 4.03 -2.61 -7.01
CA HIS A 26 4.87 -3.10 -8.09
C HIS A 26 5.80 -4.18 -7.54
N ILE A 27 5.80 -5.34 -8.18
CA ILE A 27 6.66 -6.46 -7.78
C ILE A 27 7.54 -6.85 -8.95
N VAL A 28 8.85 -6.93 -8.70
CA VAL A 28 9.86 -7.37 -9.67
C VAL A 28 10.55 -8.61 -9.14
N ARG A 29 10.65 -9.63 -9.98
CA ARG A 29 11.34 -10.89 -9.71
C ARG A 29 12.72 -10.88 -10.36
N HIS A 30 13.74 -11.20 -9.58
CA HIS A 30 15.10 -11.41 -10.03
C HIS A 30 15.49 -12.89 -9.88
N GLY A 31 16.00 -13.47 -10.95
CA GLY A 31 16.41 -14.88 -10.99
C GLY A 31 15.25 -15.84 -11.23
N VAL A 32 15.58 -17.13 -11.24
CA VAL A 32 14.64 -18.23 -11.53
C VAL A 32 14.69 -19.29 -10.44
N GLY A 33 13.61 -20.07 -10.31
CA GLY A 33 13.52 -21.16 -9.34
C GLY A 33 13.28 -20.71 -7.88
N PRO A 34 13.55 -21.59 -6.90
CA PRO A 34 13.22 -21.38 -5.49
C PRO A 34 13.95 -20.22 -4.82
N GLN A 35 15.09 -19.80 -5.37
CA GLN A 35 15.94 -18.72 -4.85
C GLN A 35 15.68 -17.37 -5.52
N ALA A 36 14.60 -17.25 -6.29
CA ALA A 36 14.24 -15.97 -6.91
C ALA A 36 13.99 -14.90 -5.84
N ILE A 37 14.53 -13.71 -6.04
CA ILE A 37 14.36 -12.57 -5.15
C ILE A 37 13.23 -11.70 -5.69
N TYR A 38 12.33 -11.26 -4.83
CA TYR A 38 11.24 -10.36 -5.18
C TYR A 38 11.48 -9.01 -4.52
N ILE A 39 11.41 -7.95 -5.31
CA ILE A 39 11.44 -6.56 -4.85
C ILE A 39 10.01 -6.05 -4.93
N VAL A 40 9.47 -5.66 -3.77
CA VAL A 40 8.11 -5.15 -3.62
C VAL A 40 8.17 -3.67 -3.31
N THR A 41 7.53 -2.84 -4.15
CA THR A 41 7.51 -1.37 -3.99
C THR A 41 6.07 -0.89 -4.06
N TYR A 42 5.66 -0.06 -3.11
CA TYR A 42 4.31 0.51 -3.12
C TYR A 42 4.28 1.85 -3.87
N HIS A 43 3.27 2.03 -4.72
CA HIS A 43 3.02 3.25 -5.49
C HIS A 43 1.65 3.84 -5.16
N TRP A 44 1.60 5.17 -4.99
CA TRP A 44 0.39 5.91 -4.63
C TRP A 44 -0.29 6.39 -5.91
N LEU A 45 -1.61 6.28 -6.00
CA LEU A 45 -2.41 6.75 -7.13
C LEU A 45 -3.00 8.15 -6.88
N ASP A 46 -3.38 8.47 -5.64
CA ASP A 46 -4.12 9.71 -5.32
C ASP A 46 -3.27 10.79 -4.62
N ARG A 47 -1.95 10.63 -4.56
CA ARG A 47 -1.09 11.76 -4.18
C ARG A 47 -1.00 12.65 -5.40
N GLU A 48 -1.92 13.61 -5.53
CA GLU A 48 -1.66 14.74 -6.41
C GLU A 48 -0.28 15.27 -6.06
N ASP A 49 0.56 15.24 -7.08
CA ASP A 49 1.96 15.62 -7.12
C ASP A 49 2.14 17.03 -6.55
N SER A 50 2.22 17.12 -5.23
CA SER A 50 2.73 18.29 -4.53
C SER A 50 4.25 18.16 -4.47
N GLY A 51 4.92 18.10 -5.62
CA GLY A 51 6.38 18.05 -5.62
C GLY A 51 7.11 17.74 -6.92
N ASN A 52 6.69 18.30 -8.06
CA ASN A 52 7.53 18.64 -9.23
C ASN A 52 8.71 17.69 -9.56
N HIS A 53 8.58 16.98 -10.68
CA HIS A 53 9.71 16.61 -11.54
C HIS A 53 10.45 17.87 -12.05
N ALA A 54 11.22 18.54 -11.21
CA ALA A 54 12.24 19.49 -11.61
C ALA A 54 13.23 19.73 -10.45
N GLU A 55 14.46 19.27 -10.67
CA GLU A 55 15.68 19.70 -9.97
C GLU A 55 15.81 19.33 -8.49
N ARG A 56 16.66 18.31 -8.25
CA ARG A 56 17.49 18.21 -7.05
C ARG A 56 18.10 19.57 -6.72
N LYS A 57 17.55 20.26 -5.73
CA LYS A 57 18.32 21.21 -4.92
C LYS A 57 17.78 21.20 -3.50
N GLU A 58 18.62 20.68 -2.61
CA GLU A 58 18.44 20.59 -1.17
C GLU A 58 17.79 21.87 -0.62
N ARG A 59 16.54 21.75 -0.16
CA ARG A 59 15.91 22.72 0.74
C ARG A 59 15.15 21.93 1.82
N PRO A 60 15.42 22.15 3.11
CA PRO A 60 14.69 21.51 4.19
C PRO A 60 13.34 22.23 4.35
N GLY A 61 12.35 21.80 3.59
CA GLY A 61 10.96 22.24 3.71
C GLY A 61 10.17 21.25 4.57
N LEU A 62 9.49 21.75 5.61
CA LEU A 62 8.58 20.98 6.45
C LEU A 62 7.47 20.36 5.59
N GLY A 63 7.51 19.04 5.48
CA GLY A 63 6.52 18.23 4.78
C GLY A 63 7.12 16.86 4.59
N ALA A 64 7.21 16.10 5.68
CA ALA A 64 7.85 14.79 5.68
C ALA A 64 7.03 13.84 4.80
N SER A 65 7.39 13.80 3.52
CA SER A 65 6.78 12.93 2.53
C SER A 65 7.44 11.57 2.68
N ALA A 66 6.78 10.67 3.40
CA ALA A 66 7.21 9.29 3.55
C ALA A 66 7.54 8.70 2.17
N LEU A 67 8.81 8.33 1.96
CA LEU A 67 9.30 7.81 0.69
C LEU A 67 8.98 6.30 0.61
N PRO A 68 8.46 5.79 -0.51
CA PRO A 68 8.23 4.37 -0.67
C PRO A 68 9.56 3.61 -0.57
N LYS A 69 9.62 2.66 0.36
CA LYS A 69 10.79 1.82 0.62
C LYS A 69 10.61 0.45 -0.04
N PRO A 70 11.51 0.05 -0.95
CA PRO A 70 11.49 -1.29 -1.51
C PRO A 70 11.71 -2.34 -0.42
N VAL A 71 10.87 -3.37 -0.39
CA VAL A 71 10.98 -4.51 0.51
C VAL A 71 11.43 -5.73 -0.27
N LEU A 72 12.42 -6.44 0.27
CA LEU A 72 12.97 -7.66 -0.31
C LEU A 72 12.27 -8.89 0.26
N ALA A 73 11.92 -9.83 -0.61
CA ALA A 73 11.42 -11.14 -0.24
C ALA A 73 12.19 -12.23 -1.00
N GLU A 74 12.86 -13.11 -0.26
CA GLU A 74 13.67 -14.20 -0.83
C GLU A 74 12.83 -15.47 -0.99
N GLY A 75 12.61 -15.85 -2.25
CA GLY A 75 11.79 -17.00 -2.60
C GLY A 75 10.29 -16.73 -2.57
N ALA A 76 9.53 -17.61 -3.21
CA ALA A 76 8.07 -17.46 -3.34
C ALA A 76 7.36 -17.47 -1.98
N ARG A 77 7.86 -18.25 -1.02
CA ARG A 77 7.27 -18.33 0.33
C ARG A 77 7.34 -16.99 1.06
N ALA A 78 8.52 -16.36 1.11
CA ALA A 78 8.69 -15.08 1.77
C ALA A 78 7.85 -13.98 1.09
N LEU A 79 7.67 -14.06 -0.23
CA LEU A 79 6.79 -13.15 -0.95
C LEU A 79 5.34 -13.31 -0.49
N ILE A 80 4.81 -14.53 -0.43
CA ILE A 80 3.43 -14.76 0.00
C ILE A 80 3.22 -14.29 1.45
N GLU A 81 4.13 -14.64 2.37
CA GLU A 81 4.07 -14.19 3.77
C GLU A 81 4.08 -12.65 3.89
N LEU A 82 4.87 -11.97 3.04
CA LEU A 82 4.88 -10.51 2.96
C LEU A 82 3.54 -9.95 2.46
N LEU A 83 2.99 -10.52 1.39
CA LEU A 83 1.71 -10.07 0.82
C LEU A 83 0.53 -10.30 1.78
N GLU A 84 0.53 -11.41 2.51
CA GLU A 84 -0.44 -11.69 3.59
C GLU A 84 -0.34 -10.65 4.71
N ARG A 85 0.89 -10.33 5.16
CA ARG A 85 1.12 -9.28 6.17
C ARG A 85 0.68 -7.90 5.68
N ILE A 86 0.84 -7.62 4.38
CA ILE A 86 0.35 -6.38 3.77
C ILE A 86 -1.18 -6.36 3.73
N GLY A 87 -1.83 -7.51 3.62
CA GLY A 87 -3.28 -7.65 3.56
C GLY A 87 -3.81 -7.74 2.14
N VAL A 88 -3.01 -8.25 1.20
CA VAL A 88 -3.42 -8.50 -0.18
C VAL A 88 -4.48 -9.61 -0.21
N ASP A 89 -5.58 -9.38 -0.93
CA ASP A 89 -6.63 -10.39 -1.12
C ASP A 89 -6.34 -11.29 -2.32
N PHE A 90 -5.93 -12.53 -2.06
CA PHE A 90 -5.66 -13.54 -3.09
C PHE A 90 -6.93 -14.12 -3.76
N HIS A 91 -8.13 -13.82 -3.24
CA HIS A 91 -9.38 -14.19 -3.88
C HIS A 91 -9.72 -13.31 -5.09
N LEU A 92 -9.10 -12.13 -5.20
CA LEU A 92 -9.24 -11.27 -6.37
C LEU A 92 -8.58 -11.90 -7.60
N ARG A 93 -9.31 -11.90 -8.72
CA ARG A 93 -8.84 -12.50 -9.97
C ARG A 93 -7.63 -11.75 -10.52
N GLU A 94 -7.62 -10.44 -10.33
CA GLU A 94 -6.59 -9.50 -10.74
C GLU A 94 -5.28 -9.78 -9.99
N VAL A 95 -5.35 -10.04 -8.69
CA VAL A 95 -4.18 -10.42 -7.88
C VAL A 95 -3.61 -11.75 -8.34
N ARG A 96 -4.45 -12.76 -8.59
CA ARG A 96 -3.99 -14.05 -9.13
C ARG A 96 -3.33 -13.89 -10.50
N GLY A 97 -3.95 -13.12 -11.40
CA GLY A 97 -3.38 -12.82 -12.72
C GLY A 97 -2.03 -12.10 -12.62
N ALA A 98 -1.90 -11.14 -11.70
CA ALA A 98 -0.64 -10.44 -11.46
C ALA A 98 0.45 -11.38 -10.91
N LEU A 99 0.11 -12.33 -10.04
CA LEU A 99 1.07 -13.34 -9.56
C LEU A 99 1.55 -14.25 -10.70
N GLU A 100 0.65 -14.66 -11.60
CA GLU A 100 1.01 -15.41 -12.80
C GLU A 100 1.91 -14.58 -13.74
N ASP A 101 1.61 -13.29 -13.89
CA ASP A 101 2.42 -12.37 -14.69
C ASP A 101 3.81 -12.14 -14.08
N ILE A 102 3.97 -12.11 -12.76
CA ILE A 102 5.32 -12.08 -12.13
C ILE A 102 6.13 -13.32 -12.52
N LEU A 103 5.51 -14.50 -12.54
CA LEU A 103 6.18 -15.73 -12.92
C LEU A 103 6.54 -15.77 -14.42
N ARG A 104 5.66 -15.22 -15.27
CA ARG A 104 5.79 -15.24 -16.73
C ARG A 104 6.66 -14.13 -17.29
N LEU A 105 6.47 -12.90 -16.80
CA LEU A 105 7.07 -11.65 -17.29
C LEU A 105 8.19 -11.15 -16.39
N GLY A 106 8.29 -11.65 -15.15
CA GLY A 106 9.26 -11.18 -14.18
C GLY A 106 8.82 -9.94 -13.40
N SER A 107 7.66 -9.35 -13.69
CA SER A 107 7.07 -8.28 -12.88
C SER A 107 5.58 -8.14 -13.10
N ALA A 108 4.87 -7.56 -12.13
CA ALA A 108 3.48 -7.15 -12.27
C ALA A 108 3.09 -6.07 -11.25
N ASN A 109 1.92 -5.47 -11.46
CA ASN A 109 1.27 -4.58 -10.52
C ASN A 109 0.11 -5.31 -9.84
N LEU A 110 0.12 -5.37 -8.52
CA LEU A 110 -0.99 -5.90 -7.73
C LEU A 110 -1.93 -4.75 -7.36
N PRO A 111 -3.17 -4.72 -7.89
CA PRO A 111 -4.14 -3.70 -7.57
C PRO A 111 -4.72 -3.91 -6.15
N ASP A 112 -5.42 -2.88 -5.68
CA ASP A 112 -6.35 -2.91 -4.53
C ASP A 112 -5.73 -2.88 -3.13
N LEU A 113 -4.72 -2.02 -2.93
CA LEU A 113 -4.26 -1.69 -1.59
C LEU A 113 -4.77 -0.32 -1.16
N TRP A 114 -5.62 -0.36 -0.15
CA TRP A 114 -6.16 0.79 0.55
C TRP A 114 -5.48 0.89 1.90
N LEU A 115 -4.21 1.30 1.89
CA LEU A 115 -3.40 1.45 3.10
C LEU A 115 -3.40 2.91 3.55
N SER A 116 -3.52 3.15 4.87
CA SER A 116 -3.20 4.44 5.46
C SER A 116 -1.69 4.61 5.62
N ASP A 117 -1.22 5.85 5.78
CA ASP A 117 0.20 6.17 6.00
C ASP A 117 0.78 5.42 7.21
N GLU A 118 -0.01 5.20 8.27
CA GLU A 118 0.40 4.42 9.43
C GLU A 118 0.48 2.92 9.15
N GLU A 119 -0.50 2.35 8.43
CA GLU A 119 -0.44 0.94 8.02
C GLU A 119 0.77 0.69 7.12
N MET A 120 1.10 1.65 6.25
CA MET A 120 2.30 1.60 5.43
C MET A 120 3.59 1.61 6.26
N LEU A 121 3.65 2.45 7.29
CA LEU A 121 4.80 2.52 8.20
C LEU A 121 4.94 1.23 9.02
N GLU A 122 3.83 0.72 9.58
CA GLU A 122 3.78 -0.55 10.31
C GLU A 122 4.20 -1.74 9.45
N LYS A 123 3.82 -1.73 8.17
CA LYS A 123 4.17 -2.77 7.19
C LYS A 123 5.57 -2.59 6.60
N GLY A 124 6.28 -1.51 6.96
CA GLY A 124 7.64 -1.20 6.51
C GLY A 124 7.74 -0.80 5.04
N LEU A 125 6.63 -0.34 4.43
CA LEU A 125 6.56 0.06 3.03
C LEU A 125 7.04 1.50 2.78
N VAL A 126 7.19 2.30 3.84
CA VAL A 126 7.68 3.68 3.80
C VAL A 126 8.61 3.97 4.97
N GLU A 127 9.48 4.95 4.80
CA GLU A 127 10.33 5.50 5.86
C GLU A 127 10.23 7.04 5.90
N TRP A 128 10.46 7.63 7.08
CA TRP A 128 10.45 9.08 7.35
C TRP A 128 11.86 9.66 7.26
#